data_AF-C0PCP5-F1
#
_entry.id   AF-C0PCP5-F1
#
_cell.length_a   1.000
_cell.length_b   1.000
_cell.length_c   1.000
_cell.angle_alpha   90.00
_cell.angle_beta   90.00
_cell.angle_gamma   90.00
#
_symmetry.space_group_name_H-M   'P 1'
#
loop_
_entity.id
_entity.type
_entity.pdbx_description
1 polymer ?
#
loop_
_entity_poly.entity_id
_entity_poly.type
_entity_poly.pdbx_seq_one_letter_code
_entity_poly.pdbx_strand_id
1 'polypeptide(L)'
;MGNMMDNILVRSLTSKSKGRTDDIAPPSPVKAPDDEADKAEEEESPMMETVRSKCITQLLLLGAIESIQKKYWSRLKATQQIAIMDILLSLLEFASSYNSPSNLRTRMHHIPPERPPLNLLRQELAGTTIYLDILHKSTVEQDEKDSIEETNGLNVESDDQEKIKYLAEGKLVSFCGQVLKEASDLQPSTGEAASADIHRVLDLRAPVIVKVLKGMCIMDAQIFKRHLKEFYPLITKLICCDQMDVRGALGDLFSKQLTPLMS
;
A
#
# COMPACT_ATOMS: atom_id res chain seq x y z
N MET A 1 -52.35 -15.93 11.34
CA MET A 1 -53.30 -14.82 11.15
C MET A 1 -53.09 -13.88 12.33
N GLY A 2 -52.51 -12.70 12.09
CA GLY A 2 -52.02 -11.75 13.12
C GLY A 2 -50.83 -12.27 13.96
N ASN A 3 -50.00 -11.43 14.59
CA ASN A 3 -49.68 -10.00 14.41
C ASN A 3 -48.25 -9.79 14.97
N MET A 4 -47.41 -8.88 14.45
CA MET A 4 -47.16 -7.51 15.00
C MET A 4 -47.03 -7.46 16.55
N MET A 5 -46.06 -6.76 17.16
CA MET A 5 -45.26 -5.63 16.66
C MET A 5 -44.00 -5.36 17.52
N ASP A 6 -43.19 -4.40 17.08
CA ASP A 6 -41.94 -3.91 17.65
C ASP A 6 -42.05 -3.31 19.07
N ASN A 7 -40.92 -3.30 19.80
CA ASN A 7 -40.73 -2.41 20.96
C ASN A 7 -39.77 -1.28 20.58
N ILE A 8 -40.33 -0.09 20.38
CA ILE A 8 -39.62 1.14 19.98
C ILE A 8 -40.02 2.28 20.93
N LEU A 9 -39.00 3.03 21.38
CA LEU A 9 -39.01 4.38 21.96
C LEU A 9 -39.40 4.66 23.43
N VAL A 10 -38.90 5.85 23.83
CA VAL A 10 -39.26 6.76 24.93
C VAL A 10 -38.73 6.46 26.34
N ARG A 11 -37.70 7.22 26.75
CA ARG A 11 -37.57 7.74 28.12
C ARG A 11 -37.72 9.26 28.09
N SER A 12 -38.78 9.76 28.71
CA SER A 12 -39.04 11.20 28.90
C SER A 12 -39.59 11.44 30.30
N LEU A 13 -38.82 12.11 31.16
CA LEU A 13 -39.19 12.58 32.50
C LEU A 13 -38.28 13.79 32.82
N THR A 14 -38.67 14.90 33.45
CA THR A 14 -39.96 15.43 33.93
C THR A 14 -39.81 16.96 34.12
N SER A 15 -40.89 17.72 34.38
CA SER A 15 -40.88 19.20 34.44
C SER A 15 -41.54 19.80 35.70
N LYS A 16 -41.37 21.13 35.88
CA LYS A 16 -41.94 22.07 36.91
C LYS A 16 -41.08 22.25 38.19
N SER A 17 -41.14 23.39 38.90
CA SER A 17 -42.18 24.45 38.97
C SER A 17 -41.63 25.91 39.00
N LYS A 18 -42.51 26.90 39.23
CA LYS A 18 -42.38 28.33 38.87
C LYS A 18 -42.57 29.28 40.07
N GLY A 19 -41.86 30.42 40.10
CA GLY A 19 -42.00 31.52 41.07
C GLY A 19 -41.69 32.91 40.47
N ARG A 20 -42.08 34.00 41.13
CA ARG A 20 -41.86 35.43 40.75
C ARG A 20 -40.75 36.06 41.66
N THR A 21 -40.29 37.31 41.51
CA THR A 21 -40.95 38.54 40.99
C THR A 21 -39.95 39.52 40.32
N ASP A 22 -40.50 40.55 39.66
CA ASP A 22 -40.04 41.91 39.32
C ASP A 22 -38.70 42.38 39.95
N ASP A 23 -37.79 43.11 39.27
CA ASP A 23 -38.03 44.47 38.74
C ASP A 23 -36.93 45.02 37.78
N ILE A 24 -37.26 46.09 37.02
CA ILE A 24 -36.39 47.11 36.35
C ILE A 24 -35.44 46.72 35.18
N ALA A 25 -35.57 47.46 34.05
CA ALA A 25 -34.65 47.58 32.89
C ALA A 25 -34.03 49.02 32.86
N PRO A 26 -33.08 49.47 31.97
CA PRO A 26 -32.71 49.02 30.60
C PRO A 26 -31.17 49.12 30.31
N PRO A 27 -30.64 49.33 29.06
CA PRO A 27 -31.11 49.04 27.70
C PRO A 27 -30.19 48.06 26.90
N SER A 28 -30.60 47.69 25.68
CA SER A 28 -29.82 46.87 24.73
C SER A 28 -28.69 47.67 24.04
N PRO A 29 -27.67 47.02 23.43
CA PRO A 29 -27.77 46.82 21.97
C PRO A 29 -27.13 45.52 21.41
N VAL A 30 -27.31 45.35 20.10
CA VAL A 30 -26.68 44.38 19.16
C VAL A 30 -27.27 42.96 19.15
N LYS A 31 -28.24 42.82 18.26
CA LYS A 31 -28.70 41.57 17.66
C LYS A 31 -27.60 40.98 16.77
N ALA A 32 -26.91 39.93 17.23
CA ALA A 32 -26.20 39.02 16.34
C ALA A 32 -27.22 38.05 15.71
N PRO A 33 -27.08 37.66 14.42
CA PRO A 33 -27.99 36.68 13.80
C PRO A 33 -27.86 35.28 14.41
N ASP A 34 -28.94 34.51 14.32
CA ASP A 34 -29.04 33.11 14.78
C ASP A 34 -28.08 32.15 14.07
N ASP A 35 -27.89 31.00 14.71
CA ASP A 35 -27.16 29.83 14.22
C ASP A 35 -27.71 29.27 12.88
N GLU A 36 -27.02 29.52 11.76
CA GLU A 36 -27.14 28.74 10.52
C GLU A 36 -25.76 28.45 9.88
N ALA A 37 -24.75 28.14 10.71
CA ALA A 37 -23.40 27.78 10.27
C ALA A 37 -22.93 26.37 10.69
N ASP A 38 -23.84 25.53 11.21
CA ASP A 38 -23.54 24.16 11.65
C ASP A 38 -24.51 23.15 11.01
N LYS A 39 -24.30 22.91 9.70
CA LYS A 39 -24.69 21.71 8.94
C LYS A 39 -24.29 21.78 7.45
N ALA A 40 -23.06 22.20 7.19
CA ALA A 40 -22.35 21.60 6.06
C ALA A 40 -21.99 20.16 6.46
N GLU A 41 -22.97 19.25 6.35
CA GLU A 41 -22.62 17.83 6.25
C GLU A 41 -21.72 17.72 5.01
N GLU A 42 -20.41 17.54 5.22
CA GLU A 42 -19.44 17.38 4.14
C GLU A 42 -19.84 16.14 3.32
N GLU A 43 -20.61 16.38 2.26
CA GLU A 43 -20.99 15.39 1.28
C GLU A 43 -19.71 14.81 0.69
N GLU A 44 -19.41 13.56 1.07
CA GLU A 44 -18.19 12.91 0.67
C GLU A 44 -18.18 12.80 -0.86
N SER A 45 -17.21 13.43 -1.51
CA SER A 45 -17.13 13.41 -2.97
C SER A 45 -17.28 11.97 -3.47
N PRO A 46 -18.14 11.69 -4.47
CA PRO A 46 -18.44 10.32 -4.91
C PRO A 46 -17.19 9.55 -5.40
N MET A 47 -16.11 10.28 -5.73
CA MET A 47 -14.79 9.71 -5.97
C MET A 47 -14.19 9.03 -4.71
N MET A 48 -14.30 9.66 -3.54
CA MET A 48 -13.79 9.14 -2.26
C MET A 48 -14.60 7.93 -1.77
N GLU A 49 -15.93 7.94 -1.93
CA GLU A 49 -16.78 6.77 -1.65
C GLU A 49 -16.40 5.57 -2.54
N THR A 50 -16.12 5.83 -3.82
CA THR A 50 -15.65 4.82 -4.78
C THR A 50 -14.27 4.26 -4.36
N VAL A 51 -13.34 5.14 -3.96
CA VAL A 51 -12.02 4.73 -3.45
C VAL A 51 -12.14 3.91 -2.17
N ARG A 52 -13.03 4.29 -1.24
CA ARG A 52 -13.33 3.53 -0.01
C ARG A 52 -13.81 2.13 -0.32
N SER A 53 -14.83 2.03 -1.18
CA SER A 53 -15.45 0.76 -1.54
C SER A 53 -14.47 -0.19 -2.22
N LYS A 54 -13.59 0.35 -3.09
CA LYS A 54 -12.46 -0.40 -3.65
C LYS A 54 -11.48 -0.84 -2.57
N CYS A 55 -10.98 0.08 -1.74
CA CYS A 55 -10.01 -0.22 -0.66
C CYS A 55 -10.47 -1.35 0.27
N ILE A 56 -11.72 -1.31 0.76
CA ILE A 56 -12.29 -2.36 1.63
C ILE A 56 -12.28 -3.73 0.92
N THR A 57 -12.76 -3.77 -0.32
CA THR A 57 -12.81 -5.01 -1.13
C THR A 57 -11.41 -5.57 -1.39
N GLN A 58 -10.46 -4.69 -1.71
CA GLN A 58 -9.08 -5.06 -2.00
C GLN A 58 -8.31 -5.55 -0.77
N LEU A 59 -8.59 -5.01 0.43
CA LEU A 59 -8.01 -5.51 1.68
C LEU A 59 -8.46 -6.94 1.99
N LEU A 60 -9.74 -7.26 1.78
CA LEU A 60 -10.26 -8.63 1.93
C LEU A 60 -9.62 -9.58 0.91
N LEU A 61 -9.52 -9.16 -0.36
CA LEU A 61 -8.88 -9.93 -1.41
C LEU A 61 -7.39 -10.16 -1.13
N LEU A 62 -6.68 -9.16 -0.62
CA LEU A 62 -5.26 -9.25 -0.26
C LEU A 62 -5.02 -10.28 0.85
N GLY A 63 -5.84 -10.26 1.90
CA GLY A 63 -5.77 -11.27 2.98
C GLY A 63 -6.14 -12.69 2.51
N ALA A 64 -7.08 -12.81 1.58
CA ALA A 64 -7.42 -14.09 0.95
C ALA A 64 -6.24 -14.65 0.14
N ILE A 65 -5.62 -13.82 -0.71
CA ILE A 65 -4.43 -14.17 -1.50
C ILE A 65 -3.25 -14.55 -0.58
N GLU A 66 -3.02 -13.81 0.50
CA GLU A 66 -1.98 -14.13 1.49
C GLU A 66 -2.20 -15.51 2.14
N SER A 67 -3.44 -15.84 2.51
CA SER A 67 -3.78 -17.17 3.04
C SER A 67 -3.57 -18.27 2.00
N ILE A 68 -3.93 -18.03 0.74
CA ILE A 68 -3.76 -18.98 -0.37
C ILE A 68 -2.27 -19.24 -0.64
N GLN A 69 -1.45 -18.20 -0.84
CA GLN A 69 -0.02 -18.36 -1.16
C GLN A 69 0.80 -18.94 0.00
N LYS A 70 0.37 -18.75 1.26
CA LYS A 70 1.03 -19.38 2.41
C LYS A 70 0.71 -20.87 2.58
N LYS A 71 -0.46 -21.34 2.12
CA LYS A 71 -0.95 -22.71 2.39
C LYS A 71 -0.95 -23.64 1.18
N TYR A 72 -1.10 -23.10 -0.03
CA TYR A 72 -1.45 -23.89 -1.21
C TYR A 72 -0.63 -23.56 -2.46
N TRP A 73 0.40 -22.71 -2.40
CA TRP A 73 1.13 -22.22 -3.58
C TRP A 73 1.65 -23.33 -4.50
N SER A 74 2.33 -24.35 -3.95
CA SER A 74 2.82 -25.52 -4.70
C SER A 74 1.72 -26.43 -5.26
N ARG A 75 0.45 -26.22 -4.87
CA ARG A 75 -0.72 -26.95 -5.39
C ARG A 75 -1.51 -26.15 -6.43
N LEU A 76 -1.09 -24.91 -6.73
CA LEU A 76 -1.71 -24.08 -7.75
C LEU A 76 -1.11 -24.38 -9.12
N LYS A 77 -1.97 -24.51 -10.13
CA LYS A 77 -1.55 -24.61 -11.54
C LYS A 77 -0.86 -23.32 -12.00
N ALA A 78 0.01 -23.42 -13.01
CA ALA A 78 0.72 -22.28 -13.60
C ALA A 78 -0.20 -21.07 -13.88
N THR A 79 -1.34 -21.31 -14.53
CA THR A 79 -2.34 -20.27 -14.84
C THR A 79 -2.94 -19.60 -13.59
N GLN A 80 -3.07 -20.32 -12.47
CA GLN A 80 -3.56 -19.79 -11.20
C GLN A 80 -2.49 -18.97 -10.48
N GLN A 81 -1.23 -19.41 -10.52
CA GLN A 81 -0.09 -18.66 -9.96
C GLN A 81 0.07 -17.33 -10.71
N ILE A 82 0.07 -17.36 -12.04
CA ILE A 82 0.15 -16.16 -12.90
C ILE A 82 -1.04 -15.22 -12.62
N ALA A 83 -2.27 -15.73 -12.56
CA ALA A 83 -3.45 -14.92 -12.25
C ALA A 83 -3.35 -14.24 -10.87
N ILE A 84 -2.80 -14.91 -9.85
CA ILE A 84 -2.56 -14.29 -8.53
C ILE A 84 -1.51 -13.17 -8.62
N MET A 85 -0.42 -13.37 -9.37
CA MET A 85 0.58 -12.32 -9.60
C MET A 85 -0.03 -11.09 -10.30
N ASP A 86 -0.84 -11.31 -11.33
CA ASP A 86 -1.50 -10.24 -12.08
C ASP A 86 -2.51 -9.48 -11.22
N ILE A 87 -3.35 -10.19 -10.45
CA ILE A 87 -4.32 -9.58 -9.53
C ILE A 87 -3.58 -8.72 -8.49
N LEU A 88 -2.53 -9.24 -7.84
CA LEU A 88 -1.75 -8.48 -6.87
C LEU A 88 -1.07 -7.25 -7.46
N LEU A 89 -0.54 -7.36 -8.69
CA LEU A 89 0.04 -6.22 -9.39
C LEU A 89 -1.01 -5.13 -9.61
N SER A 90 -2.21 -5.47 -10.11
CA SER A 90 -3.30 -4.49 -10.27
C SER A 90 -3.79 -3.89 -8.95
N LEU A 91 -3.74 -4.63 -7.83
CA LEU A 91 -4.01 -4.07 -6.51
C LEU A 91 -2.94 -3.04 -6.09
N LEU A 92 -1.68 -3.32 -6.40
CA LEU A 92 -0.55 -2.44 -6.13
C LEU A 92 -0.52 -1.19 -7.01
N GLU A 93 -0.80 -1.33 -8.30
CA GLU A 93 -0.91 -0.21 -9.25
C GLU A 93 -1.99 0.78 -8.83
N PHE A 94 -3.15 0.28 -8.36
CA PHE A 94 -4.20 1.14 -7.81
C PHE A 94 -3.73 1.88 -6.55
N ALA A 95 -3.10 1.19 -5.61
CA ALA A 95 -2.64 1.79 -4.35
C ALA A 95 -1.50 2.80 -4.59
N SER A 96 -0.49 2.46 -5.40
CA SER A 96 0.61 3.34 -5.77
C SER A 96 0.12 4.56 -6.57
N SER A 97 -0.81 4.39 -7.52
CA SER A 97 -1.40 5.52 -8.26
C SER A 97 -2.08 6.53 -7.32
N TYR A 98 -2.85 6.05 -6.34
CA TYR A 98 -3.48 6.91 -5.32
C TYR A 98 -2.45 7.54 -4.35
N ASN A 99 -1.37 6.81 -4.04
CA ASN A 99 -0.25 7.26 -3.20
C ASN A 99 0.92 7.88 -3.99
N SER A 100 0.70 8.24 -5.26
CA SER A 100 1.75 8.84 -6.07
C SER A 100 2.20 10.18 -5.49
N PRO A 101 3.47 10.60 -5.68
CA PRO A 101 4.01 11.83 -5.08
C PRO A 101 3.16 13.08 -5.25
N SER A 102 2.61 13.29 -6.45
CA SER A 102 1.69 14.39 -6.77
C SER A 102 0.38 14.28 -6.00
N ASN A 103 -0.24 13.11 -5.96
CA ASN A 103 -1.50 12.87 -5.25
C ASN A 103 -1.34 12.99 -3.73
N LEU A 104 -0.23 12.49 -3.15
CA LEU A 104 0.10 12.69 -1.74
C LEU A 104 0.29 14.18 -1.43
N ARG A 105 1.07 14.90 -2.24
CA ARG A 105 1.32 16.34 -2.05
C ARG A 105 0.02 17.15 -2.10
N THR A 106 -0.84 16.90 -3.08
CA THR A 106 -2.16 17.55 -3.16
C THR A 106 -3.01 17.25 -1.92
N ARG A 107 -3.10 15.97 -1.51
CA ARG A 107 -3.89 15.57 -0.33
C ARG A 107 -3.36 16.17 0.98
N MET A 108 -2.05 16.30 1.13
CA MET A 108 -1.42 16.92 2.31
C MET A 108 -1.81 18.38 2.52
N HIS A 109 -2.17 19.11 1.45
CA HIS A 109 -2.62 20.50 1.51
C HIS A 109 -4.14 20.65 1.70
N HIS A 110 -4.94 19.58 1.54
CA HIS A 110 -6.40 19.66 1.48
C HIS A 110 -7.16 18.79 2.50
N ILE A 111 -6.51 17.86 3.20
CA ILE A 111 -7.20 16.97 4.16
C ILE A 111 -7.08 17.52 5.59
N PRO A 112 -8.21 17.83 6.27
CA PRO A 112 -8.22 18.18 7.69
C PRO A 112 -7.71 17.03 8.57
N PRO A 113 -7.05 17.32 9.71
CA PRO A 113 -6.46 16.29 10.57
C PRO A 113 -7.47 15.28 11.17
N GLU A 114 -8.77 15.60 11.14
CA GLU A 114 -9.85 14.84 11.79
C GLU A 114 -10.39 13.68 10.93
N ARG A 115 -10.15 13.70 9.62
CA ARG A 115 -10.43 12.58 8.70
C ARG A 115 -9.12 12.10 8.07
N PRO A 116 -8.32 11.25 8.78
CA PRO A 116 -7.13 10.67 8.17
C PRO A 116 -7.52 9.91 6.90
N PRO A 117 -6.77 10.04 5.79
CA PRO A 117 -7.08 9.31 4.58
C PRO A 117 -7.09 7.80 4.88
N LEU A 118 -7.97 7.08 4.17
CA LEU A 118 -7.94 5.62 4.12
C LEU A 118 -6.49 5.17 3.99
N ASN A 119 -6.06 4.21 4.83
CA ASN A 119 -4.64 3.92 5.01
C ASN A 119 -4.09 3.04 3.87
N LEU A 120 -4.18 3.55 2.64
CA LEU A 120 -3.70 2.92 1.43
C LEU A 120 -2.17 2.79 1.43
N LEU A 121 -1.44 3.59 2.23
CA LEU A 121 0.01 3.38 2.44
C LEU A 121 0.27 2.05 3.16
N ARG A 122 -0.52 1.69 4.18
CA ARG A 122 -0.46 0.35 4.80
C ARG A 122 -0.95 -0.74 3.85
N GLN A 123 -1.98 -0.49 3.03
CA GLN A 123 -2.44 -1.45 2.01
C GLN A 123 -1.35 -1.72 0.98
N GLU A 124 -0.68 -0.68 0.47
CA GLU A 124 0.41 -0.79 -0.50
C GLU A 124 1.63 -1.50 0.08
N LEU A 125 2.01 -1.20 1.33
CA LEU A 125 3.09 -1.88 2.04
C LEU A 125 2.78 -3.37 2.28
N ALA A 126 1.54 -3.70 2.65
CA ALA A 126 1.09 -5.08 2.77
C ALA A 126 1.09 -5.81 1.42
N GLY A 127 0.55 -5.16 0.37
CA GLY A 127 0.57 -5.65 -1.00
C GLY A 127 1.99 -5.92 -1.50
N THR A 128 2.91 -4.98 -1.26
CA THR A 128 4.32 -5.06 -1.65
C THR A 128 4.99 -6.22 -0.94
N THR A 129 4.68 -6.43 0.33
CA THR A 129 5.16 -7.59 1.10
C THR A 129 4.70 -8.91 0.48
N ILE A 130 3.40 -9.06 0.25
CA ILE A 130 2.81 -10.31 -0.25
C ILE A 130 3.25 -10.58 -1.70
N TYR A 131 3.39 -9.55 -2.52
CA TYR A 131 3.81 -9.65 -3.91
C TYR A 131 5.29 -10.04 -4.03
N LEU A 132 6.20 -9.39 -3.28
CA LEU A 132 7.60 -9.80 -3.22
C LEU A 132 7.75 -11.24 -2.70
N ASP A 133 7.01 -11.63 -1.67
CA ASP A 133 7.04 -13.01 -1.15
C ASP A 133 6.65 -14.03 -2.24
N ILE A 134 5.59 -13.76 -3.02
CA ILE A 134 5.16 -14.64 -4.12
C ILE A 134 6.20 -14.69 -5.24
N LEU A 135 6.73 -13.53 -5.65
CA LEU A 135 7.69 -13.47 -6.76
C LEU A 135 8.98 -14.20 -6.41
N HIS A 136 9.53 -14.00 -5.20
CA HIS A 136 10.70 -14.75 -4.74
C HIS A 136 10.45 -16.26 -4.69
N LYS A 137 9.30 -16.71 -4.16
CA LYS A 137 8.89 -18.13 -4.16
C LYS A 137 8.75 -18.73 -5.56
N SER A 138 8.51 -17.90 -6.57
CA SER A 138 8.28 -18.32 -7.95
C SER A 138 9.54 -18.26 -8.80
N THR A 139 10.56 -17.50 -8.37
CA THR A 139 11.89 -17.48 -9.00
C THR A 139 12.84 -18.57 -8.50
N VAL A 140 12.55 -19.17 -7.34
CA VAL A 140 13.32 -20.29 -6.77
C VAL A 140 12.76 -21.62 -7.28
N GLU A 141 13.63 -22.59 -7.57
CA GLU A 141 13.23 -23.95 -7.91
C GLU A 141 12.56 -24.63 -6.71
N GLN A 142 11.37 -25.21 -6.93
CA GLN A 142 10.73 -26.04 -5.92
C GLN A 142 11.37 -27.41 -5.96
N ASP A 143 12.23 -27.70 -4.98
CA ASP A 143 12.75 -29.04 -4.69
C ASP A 143 11.55 -29.99 -4.47
N GLU A 144 11.24 -30.84 -5.46
CA GLU A 144 10.21 -31.88 -5.39
C GLU A 144 10.62 -33.00 -4.41
N LYS A 145 10.53 -32.73 -3.11
CA LYS A 145 10.88 -33.71 -2.06
C LYS A 145 9.70 -34.52 -1.50
N ASP A 146 8.47 -34.21 -1.90
CA ASP A 146 7.24 -34.79 -1.31
C ASP A 146 6.37 -35.62 -2.28
N SER A 147 6.83 -35.91 -3.51
CA SER A 147 6.05 -36.66 -4.52
C SER A 147 6.82 -37.82 -5.14
N ILE A 148 7.01 -38.89 -4.37
CA ILE A 148 7.35 -40.23 -4.89
C ILE A 148 6.06 -40.89 -5.41
N GLU A 149 5.52 -40.43 -6.55
CA GLU A 149 4.59 -41.23 -7.36
C GLU A 149 4.95 -41.08 -8.84
N GLU A 150 5.33 -42.21 -9.45
CA GLU A 150 5.71 -42.30 -10.86
C GLU A 150 4.51 -42.01 -11.79
N THR A 151 4.66 -41.15 -12.80
CA THR A 151 3.99 -41.28 -14.10
C THR A 151 4.64 -40.38 -15.15
N ASN A 152 4.67 -40.86 -16.39
CA ASN A 152 5.30 -40.31 -17.61
C ASN A 152 4.81 -38.91 -18.09
N GLY A 153 4.67 -37.91 -17.22
CA GLY A 153 4.20 -36.54 -17.54
C GLY A 153 5.26 -35.42 -17.46
N LEU A 154 6.46 -35.73 -16.96
CA LEU A 154 7.50 -34.79 -16.50
C LEU A 154 7.86 -33.65 -17.47
N ASN A 155 7.70 -33.84 -18.78
CA ASN A 155 8.14 -32.88 -19.79
C ASN A 155 7.24 -31.64 -19.90
N VAL A 156 6.01 -31.67 -19.39
CA VAL A 156 5.07 -30.52 -19.46
C VAL A 156 5.14 -29.67 -18.20
N GLU A 157 5.26 -30.29 -17.02
CA GLU A 157 5.31 -29.58 -15.74
C GLU A 157 6.64 -28.80 -15.59
N SER A 158 7.75 -29.34 -16.11
CA SER A 158 9.03 -28.62 -16.19
C SER A 158 8.96 -27.35 -17.05
N ASP A 159 8.30 -27.40 -18.21
CA ASP A 159 8.18 -26.28 -19.16
C ASP A 159 7.27 -25.17 -18.61
N ASP A 160 6.15 -25.55 -17.97
CA ASP A 160 5.29 -24.57 -17.28
C ASP A 160 5.96 -23.95 -16.05
N GLN A 161 6.77 -24.70 -15.28
CA GLN A 161 7.52 -24.16 -14.15
C GLN A 161 8.63 -23.18 -14.60
N GLU A 162 9.32 -23.45 -15.72
CA GLU A 162 10.29 -22.51 -16.29
C GLU A 162 9.62 -21.22 -16.78
N LYS A 163 8.44 -21.31 -17.42
CA LYS A 163 7.64 -20.12 -17.79
C LYS A 163 7.24 -19.28 -16.58
N ILE A 164 6.79 -19.90 -15.49
CA ILE A 164 6.45 -19.20 -14.25
C ILE A 164 7.69 -18.48 -13.70
N LYS A 165 8.84 -19.16 -13.65
CA LYS A 165 10.12 -18.61 -13.17
C LYS A 165 10.54 -17.37 -13.97
N TYR A 166 10.51 -17.45 -15.30
CA TYR A 166 10.84 -16.32 -16.18
C TYR A 166 9.84 -15.16 -16.04
N LEU A 167 8.55 -15.45 -15.98
CA LEU A 167 7.50 -14.44 -15.81
C LEU A 167 7.58 -13.75 -14.42
N ALA A 168 7.89 -14.51 -13.37
CA ALA A 168 8.12 -13.98 -12.03
C ALA A 168 9.40 -13.14 -11.94
N GLU A 169 10.49 -13.56 -12.59
CA GLU A 169 11.71 -12.77 -12.72
C GLU A 169 11.42 -11.41 -13.37
N GLY A 170 10.77 -11.40 -14.54
CA GLY A 170 10.42 -10.17 -15.24
C GLY A 170 9.51 -9.23 -14.41
N LYS A 171 8.52 -9.79 -13.70
CA LYS A 171 7.65 -9.03 -12.79
C LYS A 171 8.41 -8.47 -11.59
N LEU A 172 9.33 -9.23 -11.00
CA LEU A 172 10.15 -8.82 -9.86
C LEU A 172 11.09 -7.68 -10.22
N VAL A 173 11.77 -7.79 -11.37
CA VAL A 173 12.66 -6.75 -11.89
C VAL A 173 11.89 -5.48 -12.20
N SER A 174 10.79 -5.58 -12.95
CA SER A 174 9.93 -4.45 -13.30
C SER A 174 9.41 -3.72 -12.06
N PHE A 175 8.86 -4.45 -11.09
CA PHE A 175 8.32 -3.88 -9.85
C PHE A 175 9.39 -3.21 -8.99
N CYS A 176 10.54 -3.86 -8.77
CA CYS A 176 11.65 -3.26 -8.02
C CYS A 176 12.18 -2.01 -8.72
N GLY A 177 12.40 -2.08 -10.04
CA GLY A 177 12.87 -0.96 -10.85
C GLY A 177 11.92 0.24 -10.81
N GLN A 178 10.61 0.01 -10.92
CA GLN A 178 9.61 1.08 -10.87
C GLN A 178 9.58 1.79 -9.50
N VAL A 179 9.60 1.06 -8.39
CA VAL A 179 9.62 1.68 -7.04
C VAL A 179 10.93 2.42 -6.79
N LEU A 180 12.08 1.87 -7.22
CA LEU A 180 13.37 2.58 -7.12
C LEU A 180 13.40 3.85 -8.00
N LYS A 181 12.75 3.83 -9.16
CA LYS A 181 12.62 4.99 -10.05
C LYS A 181 11.75 6.08 -9.40
N GLU A 182 10.58 5.75 -8.88
CA GLU A 182 9.73 6.69 -8.12
C GLU A 182 10.49 7.30 -6.94
N ALA A 183 11.25 6.49 -6.20
CA ALA A 183 12.07 6.96 -5.09
C ALA A 183 13.23 7.87 -5.52
N SER A 184 13.78 7.63 -6.72
CA SER A 184 14.86 8.41 -7.32
C SER A 184 14.36 9.75 -7.88
N ASP A 185 13.18 9.76 -8.50
CA ASP A 185 12.54 10.95 -9.08
C ASP A 185 11.94 11.85 -7.97
N LEU A 186 11.78 11.33 -6.76
CA LEU A 186 11.47 12.07 -5.53
C LEU A 186 12.67 12.82 -4.93
N GLN A 187 13.91 12.50 -5.31
CA GLN A 187 15.09 13.20 -4.79
C GLN A 187 15.18 14.61 -5.42
N PRO A 188 15.52 15.65 -4.65
CA PRO A 188 15.79 16.97 -5.21
C PRO A 188 16.96 16.89 -6.20
N SER A 189 16.93 17.73 -7.25
CA SER A 189 18.08 17.83 -8.14
C SER A 189 19.26 18.49 -7.41
N THR A 190 20.50 18.12 -7.75
CA THR A 190 21.71 18.59 -7.04
C THR A 190 21.81 20.12 -7.06
N GLY A 191 21.49 20.75 -5.93
CA GLY A 191 21.53 22.21 -5.73
C GLY A 191 20.19 22.85 -5.42
N GLU A 192 19.06 22.15 -5.61
CA GLU A 192 17.75 22.62 -5.20
C GLU A 192 17.45 22.23 -3.75
N ALA A 193 17.02 23.19 -2.93
CA ALA A 193 16.50 22.87 -1.60
C ALA A 193 15.16 22.15 -1.76
N ALA A 194 15.09 20.90 -1.29
CA ALA A 194 13.82 20.16 -1.25
C ALA A 194 12.77 20.97 -0.46
N SER A 195 11.56 21.09 -1.01
CA SER A 195 10.46 21.68 -0.25
C SER A 195 10.08 20.75 0.91
N ALA A 196 9.55 21.29 2.00
CA ALA A 196 9.07 20.50 3.14
C ALA A 196 8.04 19.42 2.71
N ASP A 197 7.28 19.69 1.66
CA ASP A 197 6.39 18.72 1.00
C ASP A 197 7.13 17.47 0.50
N ILE A 198 8.30 17.64 -0.15
CA ILE A 198 9.07 16.52 -0.71
C ILE A 198 9.57 15.63 0.42
N HIS A 199 10.16 16.20 1.47
CA HIS A 199 10.62 15.42 2.63
C HIS A 199 9.48 14.62 3.27
N ARG A 200 8.29 15.22 3.43
CA ARG A 200 7.11 14.56 4.03
C ARG A 200 6.45 13.53 3.10
N VAL A 201 6.48 13.73 1.78
CA VAL A 201 6.08 12.68 0.81
C VAL A 201 7.06 11.51 0.86
N LEU A 202 8.36 11.79 0.89
CA LEU A 202 9.42 10.78 0.94
C LEU A 202 9.36 9.97 2.25
N ASP A 203 9.07 10.61 3.38
CA ASP A 203 8.78 9.96 4.68
C ASP A 203 7.64 8.95 4.58
N LEU A 204 6.51 9.34 3.97
CA LEU A 204 5.36 8.46 3.75
C LEU A 204 5.65 7.31 2.76
N ARG A 205 6.54 7.50 1.78
CA ARG A 205 6.95 6.45 0.82
C ARG A 205 8.06 5.52 1.37
N ALA A 206 8.87 5.98 2.32
CA ALA A 206 10.05 5.27 2.82
C ALA A 206 9.78 3.80 3.23
N PRO A 207 8.67 3.44 3.92
CA PRO A 207 8.40 2.04 4.27
C PRO A 207 8.30 1.09 3.07
N VAL A 208 7.70 1.55 1.96
CA VAL A 208 7.56 0.75 0.73
C VAL A 208 8.92 0.61 0.04
N ILE A 209 9.69 1.70 -0.05
CA ILE A 209 11.04 1.72 -0.63
C ILE A 209 11.98 0.79 0.14
N VAL A 210 11.98 0.88 1.48
CA VAL A 210 12.76 0.00 2.38
C VAL A 210 12.34 -1.46 2.22
N LYS A 211 11.04 -1.75 2.05
CA LYS A 211 10.57 -3.12 1.82
C LYS A 211 11.03 -3.68 0.48
N VAL A 212 11.05 -2.87 -0.59
CA VAL A 212 11.61 -3.26 -1.90
C VAL A 212 13.12 -3.49 -1.81
N LEU A 213 13.90 -2.58 -1.22
CA LEU A 213 15.35 -2.76 -1.03
C LEU A 213 15.67 -4.05 -0.24
N LYS A 214 14.91 -4.33 0.83
CA LYS A 214 15.02 -5.57 1.60
C LYS A 214 14.55 -6.82 0.83
N GLY A 215 13.65 -6.67 -0.13
CA GLY A 215 13.32 -7.70 -1.11
C GLY A 215 14.50 -7.99 -2.05
N MET A 216 15.13 -6.95 -2.61
CA MET A 216 16.32 -7.11 -3.45
C MET A 216 17.51 -7.74 -2.70
N CYS A 217 17.59 -7.56 -1.37
CA CYS A 217 18.56 -8.25 -0.52
C CYS A 217 18.38 -9.79 -0.41
N ILE A 218 17.22 -10.32 -0.81
CA ILE A 218 16.91 -11.77 -0.82
C ILE A 218 16.58 -12.29 -2.23
N MET A 219 16.66 -11.43 -3.25
CA MET A 219 16.60 -11.80 -4.66
C MET A 219 17.76 -12.74 -5.01
N ASP A 220 17.52 -13.69 -5.92
CA ASP A 220 18.58 -14.53 -6.46
C ASP A 220 19.73 -13.67 -7.05
N ALA A 221 20.97 -14.07 -6.76
CA ALA A 221 22.15 -13.30 -7.12
C ALA A 221 22.40 -13.28 -8.64
N GLN A 222 21.97 -14.30 -9.40
CA GLN A 222 22.09 -14.29 -10.86
C GLN A 222 21.04 -13.37 -11.50
N ILE A 223 19.81 -13.35 -10.99
CA ILE A 223 18.78 -12.38 -11.38
C ILE A 223 19.28 -10.95 -11.12
N PHE A 224 19.74 -10.67 -9.89
CA PHE A 224 20.25 -9.35 -9.53
C PHE A 224 21.44 -8.94 -10.42
N LYS A 225 22.40 -9.85 -10.65
CA LYS A 225 23.55 -9.61 -11.53
C LYS A 225 23.15 -9.33 -12.98
N ARG A 226 22.17 -10.07 -13.51
CA ARG A 226 21.64 -9.92 -14.88
C ARG A 226 21.04 -8.53 -15.10
N HIS A 227 20.27 -8.06 -14.12
CA HIS A 227 19.55 -6.77 -14.17
C HIS A 227 20.27 -5.60 -13.49
N LEU A 228 21.51 -5.80 -13.03
CA LEU A 228 22.30 -4.77 -12.35
C LEU A 228 22.44 -3.47 -13.16
N LYS A 229 22.50 -3.55 -14.50
CA LYS A 229 22.56 -2.36 -15.37
C LYS A 229 21.33 -1.46 -15.26
N GLU A 230 20.16 -2.03 -14.95
CA GLU A 230 18.90 -1.31 -14.78
C GLU A 230 18.77 -0.76 -13.36
N PHE A 231 19.16 -1.55 -12.36
CA PHE A 231 19.06 -1.16 -10.95
C PHE A 231 20.13 -0.14 -10.51
N TYR A 232 21.37 -0.27 -10.98
CA TYR A 232 22.50 0.50 -10.46
C TYR A 232 22.34 2.03 -10.59
N PRO A 233 21.84 2.60 -11.70
CA PRO A 233 21.58 4.04 -11.81
C PRO A 233 20.50 4.56 -10.84
N LEU A 234 19.55 3.71 -10.45
CA LEU A 234 18.46 4.07 -9.53
C LEU A 234 18.96 3.97 -8.08
N ILE A 235 19.58 2.84 -7.75
CA ILE A 235 20.23 2.57 -6.46
C ILE A 235 21.24 3.68 -6.10
N THR A 236 22.08 4.11 -7.05
CA THR A 236 23.09 5.15 -6.79
C THR A 236 22.50 6.54 -6.52
N LYS A 237 21.38 6.90 -7.15
CA LYS A 237 20.63 8.13 -6.81
C LYS A 237 20.13 8.15 -5.37
N LEU A 238 19.81 6.98 -4.80
CA LEU A 238 19.30 6.87 -3.42
C LEU A 238 20.40 6.94 -2.33
N ILE A 239 21.69 6.97 -2.70
CA ILE A 239 22.79 7.09 -1.72
C ILE A 239 22.67 8.37 -0.89
N CYS A 240 22.21 9.46 -1.50
CA CYS A 240 22.01 10.76 -0.85
C CYS A 240 20.58 10.96 -0.31
N CYS A 241 19.76 9.92 -0.25
CA CYS A 241 18.38 10.02 0.21
C CYS A 241 18.29 10.53 1.66
N ASP A 242 17.52 11.58 1.90
CA ASP A 242 17.38 12.17 3.25
C ASP A 242 17.00 11.13 4.30
N GLN A 243 16.11 10.20 3.93
CA GLN A 243 15.58 9.17 4.80
C GLN A 243 16.64 8.14 5.20
N MET A 244 16.98 8.15 6.50
CA MET A 244 18.02 7.28 7.07
C MET A 244 17.73 5.80 6.84
N ASP A 245 16.46 5.38 7.00
CA ASP A 245 16.05 3.98 6.83
C ASP A 245 16.25 3.48 5.40
N VAL A 246 16.03 4.35 4.40
CA VAL A 246 16.29 4.05 2.98
C VAL A 246 17.78 3.85 2.75
N ARG A 247 18.63 4.75 3.27
CA ARG A 247 20.09 4.62 3.18
C ARG A 247 20.62 3.39 3.93
N GLY A 248 20.04 3.04 5.08
CA GLY A 248 20.34 1.81 5.82
C GLY A 248 20.05 0.56 5.01
N ALA A 249 18.84 0.45 4.45
CA ALA A 249 18.46 -0.66 3.58
C ALA A 249 19.28 -0.72 2.27
N LEU A 250 19.78 0.42 1.78
CA LEU A 250 20.71 0.48 0.65
C LEU A 250 22.10 -0.08 1.01
N GLY A 251 22.59 0.23 2.22
CA GLY A 251 23.82 -0.34 2.76
C GLY A 251 23.76 -1.86 2.93
N ASP A 252 22.63 -2.38 3.42
CA ASP A 252 22.34 -3.82 3.46
C ASP A 252 22.40 -4.45 2.06
N LEU A 253 21.80 -3.79 1.06
CA LEU A 253 21.76 -4.26 -0.32
C LEU A 253 23.15 -4.29 -0.96
N PHE A 254 23.96 -3.24 -0.77
CA PHE A 254 25.35 -3.22 -1.24
C PHE A 254 26.18 -4.33 -0.61
N SER A 255 26.05 -4.52 0.71
CA SER A 255 26.78 -5.55 1.45
C SER A 255 26.43 -6.96 1.01
N LYS A 256 25.15 -7.22 0.67
CA LYS A 256 24.65 -8.55 0.28
C LYS A 256 24.80 -8.87 -1.20
N GLN A 257 24.55 -7.90 -2.09
CA GLN A 257 24.49 -8.15 -3.53
C GLN A 257 25.69 -7.59 -4.31
N LEU A 258 26.25 -6.43 -3.95
CA LEU A 258 27.39 -5.87 -4.70
C LEU A 258 28.73 -6.42 -4.23
N THR A 259 28.96 -6.55 -2.91
CA THR A 259 30.24 -7.04 -2.39
C THR A 259 30.62 -8.42 -2.96
N PRO A 260 29.72 -9.42 -3.03
CA PRO A 260 30.03 -10.72 -3.63
C PRO A 260 30.16 -10.73 -5.16
N LEU A 261 29.75 -9.65 -5.84
CA LEU A 261 29.92 -9.49 -7.30
C LEU A 261 31.25 -8.82 -7.67
N MET A 262 31.97 -8.25 -6.69
CA MET A 262 33.26 -7.58 -6.85
C MET A 262 34.44 -8.40 -6.31
N SER A 263 34.18 -9.52 -5.65
CA SER A 263 35.15 -10.50 -5.14
C SER A 263 35.31 -11.69 -6.08
#